data_AF-A0AA36JA13-F1
#
_entry.id   AF-A0AA36JA13-F1
#
_cell.length_a   1.000
_cell.length_b   1.000
_cell.length_c   1.000
_cell.angle_alpha   90.00
_cell.angle_beta   90.00
_cell.angle_gamma   90.00
#
_symmetry.space_group_name_H-M   'P 1'
#
loop_
_entity.id
_entity.type
_entity.pdbx_description
1 polymer ?
#
loop_
_entity_poly.entity_id
_entity_poly.type
_entity_poly.pdbx_seq_one_letter_code
_entity_poly.pdbx_strand_id
1 'polypeptide(L)'
;MSFPFRQVPEFGSFALCCQGRRPAAELKEVCGHKRWRCRELLACQREKVAKAPEIASEVVPGVMEMRGYFEHLMGWYLTGEIPDPVFLDIEHILPPIFLAMATDISRHGRDHELRVLDVGAFAGAVSCACLAFWDAMKSTISQWTGEASHPLPELRVTALEPSRDRCAALNGEASPMPDLCRHQNRSRGRLSAVCVAASSQNSEAVMQCPNGMSYLADSPTSQASQSDCGEPFTVRTVTLDALTKDLEIEVDLLKIDAEGHDFEVLLGASALLSAKRLRFVIFEACGADCPVDGESQTLATINFLSDRGYVCYMIAPEMLVPVTGVWLSNLYQLTRHAFNVLCAQRQEPLLPDIIELYSRVPRAAQFALASLGAESTRAAMALSDAELRRRAIRAEEFFEGLYQRVLESWTLPHVRFVRARQLQAAGQVELALPLYEGLERQCCREPATFQAQREFYRLREDHLGIFLTDAEALRRSNGTGFVVPGVRASGALHEIVWYHRRPGSGVPFDQEHFCKAQQWLLPLANAGDALAALDVGYISHFGLCTGRMTRQSWAEGSSWYRRAAALDRPRKGVMGAWGIQAMELLTNTQLGLNSHRLS
;
A
#
# COMPACT_ATOMS: atom_id res chain seq x y z
N MET A 1 19.03 26.89 -28.43
CA MET A 1 19.66 26.96 -27.08
C MET A 1 19.65 25.55 -26.52
N SER A 2 20.81 24.92 -26.44
CA SER A 2 21.01 23.53 -25.99
C SER A 2 20.98 23.46 -24.47
N PHE A 3 19.94 22.82 -23.91
CA PHE A 3 19.88 22.51 -22.49
C PHE A 3 20.80 21.32 -22.17
N PRO A 4 21.59 21.37 -21.09
CA PRO A 4 22.43 20.25 -20.70
C PRO A 4 21.53 19.13 -20.13
N PHE A 5 21.69 17.91 -20.66
CA PHE A 5 21.19 16.69 -20.06
C PHE A 5 21.61 16.64 -18.58
N ARG A 6 20.67 16.82 -17.66
CA ARG A 6 20.90 16.47 -16.25
C ARG A 6 20.96 14.94 -16.20
N GLN A 7 22.07 14.44 -15.68
CA GLN A 7 22.30 13.02 -15.47
C GLN A 7 21.20 12.44 -14.57
N VAL A 8 20.55 11.39 -15.05
CA VAL A 8 19.70 10.49 -14.26
C VAL A 8 20.50 10.03 -13.03
N PRO A 9 19.96 10.05 -11.80
CA PRO A 9 20.64 9.43 -10.66
C PRO A 9 20.73 7.91 -10.92
N GLU A 10 21.92 7.40 -11.26
CA GLU A 10 22.12 5.95 -11.50
C GLU A 10 22.03 5.15 -10.18
N PHE A 11 20.84 5.07 -9.58
CA PHE A 11 20.49 4.16 -8.47
C PHE A 11 19.77 2.90 -9.00
N GLY A 12 19.46 2.85 -10.30
CA GLY A 12 18.67 1.81 -10.97
C GLY A 12 19.42 0.54 -11.41
N SER A 13 20.75 0.53 -11.41
CA SER A 13 21.52 -0.51 -12.13
C SER A 13 21.87 -1.77 -11.31
N PHE A 14 21.60 -1.81 -9.99
CA PHE A 14 21.89 -3.00 -9.18
C PHE A 14 21.00 -4.21 -9.55
N ALA A 15 19.70 -3.98 -9.78
CA ALA A 15 18.75 -5.05 -10.08
C ALA A 15 18.89 -5.57 -11.52
N LEU A 16 19.00 -4.67 -12.51
CA LEU A 16 19.06 -5.05 -13.93
C LEU A 16 20.36 -5.78 -14.31
N CYS A 17 21.52 -5.35 -13.81
CA CYS A 17 22.79 -5.96 -14.18
C CYS A 17 23.00 -7.37 -13.59
N CYS A 18 22.31 -7.72 -12.50
CA CYS A 18 22.38 -9.04 -11.86
C CYS A 18 21.27 -10.02 -12.33
N GLN A 19 20.21 -9.54 -12.99
CA GLN A 19 19.05 -10.34 -13.45
C GLN A 19 19.14 -10.94 -14.86
N GLY A 20 20.17 -10.63 -15.65
CA GLY A 20 20.32 -10.96 -17.08
C GLY A 20 19.41 -12.05 -17.69
N ARG A 21 18.16 -11.68 -18.03
CA ARG A 21 17.29 -12.34 -19.02
C ARG A 21 16.68 -11.37 -20.04
N ARG A 22 17.03 -10.07 -20.00
CA ARG A 22 16.74 -9.17 -21.13
C ARG A 22 17.69 -9.47 -22.30
N PRO A 23 17.28 -9.23 -23.56
CA PRO A 23 18.18 -9.31 -24.70
C PRO A 23 19.43 -8.46 -24.41
N ALA A 24 20.61 -9.00 -24.69
CA ALA A 24 21.90 -8.37 -24.37
C ALA A 24 22.08 -6.96 -24.98
N ALA A 25 21.21 -6.54 -25.89
CA ALA A 25 21.16 -5.21 -26.48
C ALA A 25 20.62 -4.14 -25.50
N GLU A 26 19.53 -4.41 -24.76
CA GLU A 26 18.94 -3.43 -23.82
C GLU A 26 19.82 -3.24 -22.57
N LEU A 27 20.47 -4.30 -22.11
CA LEU A 27 21.41 -4.23 -20.98
C LEU A 27 22.67 -3.41 -21.31
N LYS A 28 23.03 -3.28 -22.60
CA LYS A 28 24.18 -2.46 -23.03
C LYS A 28 23.92 -0.96 -22.89
N GLU A 29 22.69 -0.50 -23.11
CA GLU A 29 22.33 0.91 -22.92
C GLU A 29 22.29 1.30 -21.44
N VAL A 30 21.74 0.44 -20.58
CA VAL A 30 21.55 0.76 -19.15
C VAL A 30 22.83 0.60 -18.32
N CYS A 31 23.65 -0.42 -18.60
CA CYS A 31 24.84 -0.70 -17.80
C CYS A 31 26.17 -0.30 -18.48
N GLY A 32 26.16 0.18 -19.73
CA GLY A 32 27.38 0.44 -20.50
C GLY A 32 28.19 -0.85 -20.81
N HIS A 33 29.28 -0.72 -21.57
CA HIS A 33 30.08 -1.85 -22.08
C HIS A 33 30.80 -2.72 -21.02
N LYS A 34 30.64 -2.44 -19.72
CA LYS A 34 31.32 -3.17 -18.65
C LYS A 34 30.40 -4.23 -18.05
N ARG A 35 30.89 -5.47 -17.93
CA ARG A 35 30.27 -6.49 -17.07
C ARG A 35 30.45 -6.05 -15.62
N TRP A 36 29.44 -5.42 -15.05
CA TRP A 36 29.43 -5.10 -13.63
C TRP A 36 29.27 -6.38 -12.81
N ARG A 37 30.12 -6.58 -11.81
CA ARG A 37 29.87 -7.59 -10.77
C ARG A 37 28.92 -6.97 -9.73
N CYS A 38 27.93 -7.70 -9.23
CA CYS A 38 26.98 -7.19 -8.21
C CYS A 38 27.70 -6.50 -7.03
N ARG A 39 28.90 -6.99 -6.67
CA ARG A 39 29.78 -6.41 -5.63
C ARG A 39 30.24 -4.98 -5.94
N GLU A 40 30.52 -4.65 -7.20
CA GLU A 40 30.97 -3.33 -7.65
C GLU A 40 29.82 -2.32 -7.71
N LEU A 41 28.63 -2.77 -8.12
CA LEU A 41 27.41 -1.95 -8.08
C LEU A 41 26.97 -1.62 -6.65
N LEU A 42 27.11 -2.57 -5.72
CA LEU A 42 26.87 -2.31 -4.30
C LEU A 42 27.88 -1.33 -3.71
N ALA A 43 29.15 -1.40 -4.13
CA ALA A 43 30.16 -0.43 -3.73
C ALA A 43 29.80 0.97 -4.24
N CYS A 44 29.29 1.10 -5.47
CA CYS A 44 28.77 2.35 -6.03
C CYS A 44 27.55 2.87 -5.25
N GLN A 45 26.59 2.01 -4.89
CA GLN A 45 25.46 2.43 -4.03
C GLN A 45 25.92 2.90 -2.66
N ARG A 46 26.83 2.18 -2.01
CA ARG A 46 27.42 2.58 -0.73
C ARG A 46 28.16 3.91 -0.85
N GLU A 47 28.86 4.12 -1.95
CA GLU A 47 29.55 5.38 -2.24
C GLU A 47 28.57 6.54 -2.47
N LYS A 48 27.47 6.33 -3.20
CA LYS A 48 26.43 7.35 -3.42
C LYS A 48 25.65 7.67 -2.14
N VAL A 49 25.32 6.67 -1.33
CA VAL A 49 24.72 6.85 0.01
C VAL A 49 25.70 7.59 0.93
N ALA A 50 26.99 7.25 0.91
CA ALA A 50 28.02 7.94 1.68
C ALA A 50 28.29 9.38 1.18
N LYS A 51 28.07 9.64 -0.11
CA LYS A 51 28.22 10.96 -0.76
C LYS A 51 26.95 11.81 -0.74
N ALA A 52 25.83 11.28 -0.24
CA ALA A 52 24.61 12.03 0.02
C ALA A 52 24.62 12.45 1.49
N PRO A 53 25.23 13.61 1.85
CA PRO A 53 25.43 14.02 3.23
C PRO A 53 24.12 14.09 4.01
N GLU A 54 23.00 14.42 3.36
CA GLU A 54 21.66 14.40 3.97
C GLU A 54 21.23 12.99 4.37
N ILE A 55 21.45 12.00 3.48
CA ILE A 55 21.21 10.59 3.79
C ILE A 55 22.14 10.15 4.92
N ALA A 56 23.43 10.43 4.83
CA ALA A 56 24.46 10.03 5.81
C ALA A 56 24.25 10.65 7.20
N SER A 57 23.78 11.90 7.30
CA SER A 57 23.48 12.58 8.56
C SER A 57 22.14 12.18 9.17
N GLU A 58 21.20 11.70 8.34
CA GLU A 58 19.90 11.20 8.76
C GLU A 58 19.80 9.67 8.79
N VAL A 59 20.91 8.91 8.58
CA VAL A 59 20.86 7.44 8.68
C VAL A 59 20.56 7.08 10.13
N VAL A 60 19.28 6.97 10.44
CA VAL A 60 18.78 6.16 11.53
C VAL A 60 19.42 4.79 11.31
N PRO A 61 20.27 4.31 12.24
CA PRO A 61 20.82 2.97 12.12
C PRO A 61 19.68 1.98 11.91
N GLY A 62 19.70 1.29 10.77
CA GLY A 62 18.66 0.32 10.42
C GLY A 62 17.74 0.71 9.25
N VAL A 63 17.79 1.91 8.64
CA VAL A 63 16.90 2.23 7.49
C VAL A 63 16.97 1.18 6.37
N MET A 64 18.17 0.67 6.05
CA MET A 64 18.32 -0.39 5.05
C MET A 64 17.67 -1.71 5.49
N GLU A 65 17.70 -2.03 6.79
CA GLU A 65 17.02 -3.20 7.36
C GLU A 65 15.50 -3.02 7.31
N MET A 66 15.02 -1.83 7.67
CA MET A 66 13.60 -1.47 7.62
C MET A 66 13.07 -1.51 6.18
N ARG A 67 13.87 -1.02 5.23
CA ARG A 67 13.56 -1.13 3.80
C ARG A 67 13.56 -2.59 3.35
N GLY A 68 14.57 -3.37 3.73
CA GLY A 68 14.62 -4.81 3.42
C GLY A 68 13.42 -5.58 3.96
N TYR A 69 12.90 -5.19 5.14
CA TYR A 69 11.66 -5.72 5.70
C TYR A 69 10.45 -5.44 4.81
N PHE A 70 10.26 -4.19 4.37
CA PHE A 70 9.17 -3.85 3.46
C PHE A 70 9.34 -4.49 2.08
N GLU A 71 10.55 -4.56 1.55
CA GLU A 71 10.83 -5.23 0.28
C GLU A 71 10.52 -6.73 0.36
N HIS A 72 10.83 -7.38 1.48
CA HIS A 72 10.45 -8.77 1.71
C HIS A 72 8.94 -8.96 1.80
N LEU A 73 8.25 -8.12 2.57
CA LEU A 73 6.80 -8.17 2.72
C LEU A 73 6.08 -7.89 1.40
N MET A 74 6.52 -6.85 0.68
CA MET A 74 5.88 -6.39 -0.55
C MET A 74 6.37 -7.12 -1.79
N GLY A 75 7.54 -7.76 -1.77
CA GLY A 75 8.11 -8.43 -2.93
C GLY A 75 7.15 -9.47 -3.53
N TRP A 76 6.45 -10.22 -2.67
CA TRP A 76 5.42 -11.17 -3.07
C TRP A 76 4.22 -10.52 -3.77
N TYR A 77 3.82 -9.33 -3.32
CA TYR A 77 2.74 -8.55 -3.93
C TYR A 77 3.19 -7.94 -5.27
N LEU A 78 4.33 -7.26 -5.29
CA LEU A 78 4.76 -6.42 -6.42
C LEU A 78 5.22 -7.19 -7.64
N THR A 79 5.61 -8.45 -7.47
CA THR A 79 6.18 -9.26 -8.56
C THR A 79 5.17 -10.17 -9.24
N GLY A 80 3.92 -10.19 -8.77
CA GLY A 80 2.86 -11.00 -9.34
C GLY A 80 3.07 -12.52 -9.16
N GLU A 81 4.03 -12.95 -8.32
CA GLU A 81 4.11 -14.37 -7.91
C GLU A 81 2.85 -14.79 -7.14
N ILE A 82 2.25 -13.85 -6.42
CA ILE A 82 0.84 -13.94 -6.05
C ILE A 82 0.06 -13.40 -7.26
N PRO A 83 -0.78 -14.21 -7.94
CA PRO A 83 -1.41 -13.85 -9.22
C PRO A 83 -2.39 -12.67 -9.18
N ASP A 84 -2.48 -11.95 -8.06
CA ASP A 84 -3.08 -10.62 -8.01
C ASP A 84 -2.75 -9.99 -6.64
N PRO A 85 -1.82 -9.01 -6.55
CA PRO A 85 -1.59 -8.30 -5.31
C PRO A 85 -2.88 -7.65 -4.82
N VAL A 86 -3.17 -7.83 -3.53
CA VAL A 86 -4.23 -7.10 -2.87
C VAL A 86 -3.79 -5.63 -2.80
N PHE A 87 -4.11 -4.85 -3.82
CA PHE A 87 -4.16 -3.41 -3.66
C PHE A 87 -5.55 -3.09 -3.18
N LEU A 88 -5.60 -2.48 -2.02
CA LEU A 88 -6.84 -2.00 -1.46
C LEU A 88 -7.18 -0.71 -2.17
N ASP A 89 -8.45 -0.59 -2.56
CA ASP A 89 -8.99 0.68 -3.00
C ASP A 89 -8.88 1.73 -1.87
N ILE A 90 -8.96 2.99 -2.27
CA ILE A 90 -8.68 4.16 -1.44
C ILE A 90 -9.57 4.21 -0.18
N GLU A 91 -10.71 3.54 -0.19
CA GLU A 91 -11.68 3.52 0.90
C GLU A 91 -11.15 2.91 2.21
N HIS A 92 -10.06 2.11 2.21
CA HIS A 92 -9.51 1.56 3.46
C HIS A 92 -8.75 2.57 4.30
N ILE A 93 -8.15 3.58 3.67
CA ILE A 93 -7.37 4.58 4.39
C ILE A 93 -8.26 5.72 4.92
N LEU A 94 -9.49 5.85 4.40
CA LEU A 94 -10.43 6.90 4.82
C LEU A 94 -10.77 6.83 6.32
N PRO A 95 -11.11 5.67 6.93
CA PRO A 95 -11.47 5.65 8.34
C PRO A 95 -10.33 6.06 9.28
N PRO A 96 -9.07 5.62 9.10
CA PRO A 96 -7.93 6.16 9.87
C PRO A 96 -7.73 7.66 9.72
N ILE A 97 -7.83 8.20 8.50
CA ILE A 97 -7.71 9.65 8.24
C ILE A 97 -8.80 10.40 9.00
N PHE A 98 -10.07 9.99 8.82
CA PHE A 98 -11.19 10.66 9.46
C PHE A 98 -11.20 10.49 10.97
N LEU A 99 -10.76 9.35 11.51
CA LEU A 99 -10.65 9.16 12.95
C LEU A 99 -9.60 10.10 13.56
N ALA A 100 -8.44 10.25 12.90
CA ALA A 100 -7.42 11.19 13.33
C ALA A 100 -7.94 12.65 13.28
N MET A 101 -8.60 13.04 12.18
CA MET A 101 -9.21 14.37 12.03
C MET A 101 -10.30 14.63 13.07
N ALA A 102 -11.23 13.68 13.26
CA ALA A 102 -12.32 13.79 14.22
C ALA A 102 -11.81 13.87 15.66
N THR A 103 -10.79 13.08 16.01
CA THR A 103 -10.16 13.13 17.33
C THR A 103 -9.55 14.50 17.59
N ASP A 104 -8.84 15.05 16.61
CA ASP A 104 -8.20 16.34 16.72
C ASP A 104 -9.22 17.51 16.78
N ILE A 105 -10.25 17.50 15.94
CA ILE A 105 -11.33 18.47 15.98
C ILE A 105 -12.07 18.40 17.33
N SER A 106 -12.37 17.18 17.81
CA SER A 106 -13.03 16.97 19.10
C SER A 106 -12.20 17.46 20.28
N ARG A 107 -10.87 17.47 20.19
CA ARG A 107 -9.98 17.94 21.27
C ARG A 107 -9.77 19.45 21.26
N HIS A 108 -9.65 20.03 20.06
CA HIS A 108 -9.27 21.44 19.91
C HIS A 108 -10.45 22.36 19.58
N GLY A 109 -11.66 21.82 19.39
CA GLY A 109 -12.87 22.59 19.10
C GLY A 109 -12.78 23.36 17.78
N ARG A 110 -12.13 22.79 16.75
CA ARG A 110 -12.01 23.46 15.46
C ARG A 110 -13.36 23.49 14.75
N ASP A 111 -13.84 24.68 14.42
CA ASP A 111 -15.14 24.89 13.74
C ASP A 111 -15.00 25.01 12.21
N HIS A 112 -13.85 24.62 11.64
CA HIS A 112 -13.70 24.59 10.19
C HIS A 112 -14.47 23.42 9.58
N GLU A 113 -15.17 23.69 8.48
CA GLU A 113 -15.82 22.67 7.66
C GLU A 113 -14.77 21.76 7.01
N LEU A 114 -14.93 20.44 7.13
CA LEU A 114 -14.02 19.48 6.53
C LEU A 114 -14.36 19.30 5.05
N ARG A 115 -13.36 19.42 4.17
CA ARG A 115 -13.58 19.39 2.72
C ARG A 115 -12.72 18.34 2.01
N VAL A 116 -13.39 17.51 1.22
CA VAL A 116 -12.77 16.49 0.34
C VAL A 116 -12.95 16.91 -1.11
N LEU A 117 -11.87 16.85 -1.89
CA LEU A 117 -11.90 16.99 -3.34
C LEU A 117 -11.63 15.62 -3.96
N ASP A 118 -12.62 15.04 -4.63
CA ASP A 118 -12.58 13.71 -5.25
C ASP A 118 -12.44 13.85 -6.78
N VAL A 119 -11.23 13.67 -7.28
CA VAL A 119 -10.91 13.74 -8.71
C VAL A 119 -11.02 12.34 -9.32
N GLY A 120 -11.80 12.25 -10.41
CA GLY A 120 -12.16 10.96 -11.00
C GLY A 120 -13.10 10.23 -10.07
N ALA A 121 -14.30 10.77 -9.90
CA ALA A 121 -15.22 10.29 -8.87
C ALA A 121 -15.81 8.89 -9.17
N PHE A 122 -15.72 8.39 -10.41
CA PHE A 122 -16.30 7.13 -10.89
C PHE A 122 -17.71 6.90 -10.35
N ALA A 123 -18.63 7.78 -10.74
CA ALA A 123 -20.01 7.71 -10.25
C ALA A 123 -20.14 7.97 -8.72
N GLY A 124 -19.13 8.57 -8.10
CA GLY A 124 -19.13 9.06 -6.72
C GLY A 124 -19.02 8.00 -5.64
N ALA A 125 -18.48 6.81 -5.95
CA ALA A 125 -18.29 5.77 -4.95
C ALA A 125 -17.45 6.28 -3.77
N VAL A 126 -16.24 6.79 -4.03
CA VAL A 126 -15.36 7.33 -2.99
C VAL A 126 -16.01 8.53 -2.28
N SER A 127 -16.63 9.44 -3.03
CA SER A 127 -17.39 10.57 -2.48
C SER A 127 -18.48 10.15 -1.48
N CYS A 128 -19.29 9.15 -1.82
CA CYS A 128 -20.32 8.64 -0.92
C CYS A 128 -19.70 7.88 0.27
N ALA A 129 -18.55 7.22 0.08
CA ALA A 129 -17.81 6.56 1.17
C ALA A 129 -17.32 7.58 2.18
N CYS A 130 -16.77 8.69 1.71
CA CYS A 130 -16.32 9.80 2.53
C CYS A 130 -17.45 10.28 3.47
N LEU A 131 -18.62 10.56 2.89
CA LEU A 131 -19.80 11.01 3.65
C LEU A 131 -20.31 9.95 4.64
N ALA A 132 -20.40 8.69 4.22
CA ALA A 132 -20.91 7.61 5.05
C ALA A 132 -20.00 7.33 6.25
N PHE A 133 -18.69 7.24 6.04
CA PHE A 133 -17.72 7.07 7.13
C PHE A 133 -17.73 8.27 8.07
N TRP A 134 -17.81 9.50 7.56
CA TRP A 134 -17.87 10.68 8.41
C TRP A 134 -19.16 10.71 9.26
N ASP A 135 -20.33 10.44 8.68
CA ASP A 135 -21.58 10.36 9.44
C ASP A 135 -21.54 9.28 10.52
N ALA A 136 -21.00 8.10 10.19
CA ALA A 136 -20.78 7.04 11.17
C ALA A 136 -19.80 7.49 12.27
N MET A 137 -18.74 8.22 11.92
CA MET A 137 -17.76 8.80 12.86
C MET A 137 -18.43 9.78 13.82
N LYS A 138 -19.25 10.73 13.32
CA LYS A 138 -20.01 11.68 14.16
C LYS A 138 -20.82 10.99 15.24
N SER A 139 -21.41 9.83 14.93
CA SER A 139 -22.23 9.06 15.87
C SER A 139 -21.43 8.17 16.84
N THR A 140 -20.13 7.95 16.59
CA THR A 140 -19.31 6.97 17.32
C THR A 140 -18.08 7.54 17.97
N ILE A 141 -17.64 8.76 17.63
CA ILE A 141 -16.37 9.33 18.08
C ILE A 141 -16.23 9.38 19.61
N SER A 142 -17.33 9.55 20.35
CA SER A 142 -17.33 9.51 21.82
C SER A 142 -16.93 8.14 22.39
N GLN A 143 -17.18 7.05 21.66
CA GLN A 143 -16.72 5.70 22.02
C GLN A 143 -15.21 5.58 21.86
N TRP A 144 -14.62 6.30 20.91
CA TRP A 144 -13.18 6.34 20.72
C TRP A 144 -12.48 7.22 21.75
N THR A 145 -12.94 8.46 21.95
CA THR A 145 -12.28 9.43 22.83
C THR A 145 -12.54 9.15 24.31
N GLY A 146 -13.66 8.51 24.65
CA GLY A 146 -14.08 8.27 26.03
C GLY A 146 -14.60 9.53 26.74
N GLU A 147 -14.73 10.64 26.03
CA GLU A 147 -15.11 11.95 26.57
C GLU A 147 -16.30 12.54 25.81
N ALA A 148 -16.97 13.52 26.42
CA ALA A 148 -17.96 14.34 25.72
C ALA A 148 -17.24 15.12 24.61
N SER A 149 -17.47 14.73 23.37
CA SER A 149 -16.85 15.34 22.20
C SER A 149 -17.52 16.65 21.84
N HIS A 150 -16.74 17.66 21.45
CA HIS A 150 -17.28 18.76 20.65
C HIS A 150 -18.00 18.19 19.42
N PRO A 151 -19.12 18.80 18.99
CA PRO A 151 -19.80 18.36 17.78
C PRO A 151 -18.82 18.45 16.61
N LEU A 152 -18.69 17.36 15.86
CA LEU A 152 -17.88 17.36 14.65
C LEU A 152 -18.58 18.20 13.56
N PRO A 153 -17.81 18.95 12.76
CA PRO A 153 -18.35 19.73 11.66
C PRO A 153 -18.96 18.83 10.58
N GLU A 154 -19.74 19.43 9.68
CA GLU A 154 -20.17 18.72 8.49
C GLU A 154 -18.99 18.48 7.53
N LEU A 155 -19.05 17.35 6.83
CA LEU A 155 -18.15 17.04 5.74
C LEU A 155 -18.82 17.44 4.42
N ARG A 156 -18.07 18.15 3.58
CA ARG A 156 -18.44 18.40 2.18
C ARG A 156 -17.49 17.70 1.23
N VAL A 157 -18.05 17.21 0.14
CA VAL A 157 -17.31 16.58 -0.95
C VAL A 157 -17.62 17.32 -2.25
N THR A 158 -16.56 17.74 -2.94
CA THR A 158 -16.62 18.22 -4.33
C THR A 158 -16.01 17.15 -5.21
N ALA A 159 -16.82 16.55 -6.08
CA ALA A 159 -16.43 15.55 -7.04
C ALA A 159 -16.14 16.19 -8.40
N LEU A 160 -15.05 15.81 -9.05
CA LEU A 160 -14.79 16.15 -10.46
C LEU A 160 -15.07 14.91 -11.29
N GLU A 161 -16.11 15.00 -12.12
CA GLU A 161 -16.56 13.91 -12.98
C GLU A 161 -16.67 14.41 -14.43
N PRO A 162 -15.74 14.02 -15.32
CA PRO A 162 -15.72 14.49 -16.70
C PRO A 162 -16.87 13.94 -17.55
N SER A 163 -17.44 12.77 -17.22
CA SER A 163 -18.61 12.25 -17.93
C SER A 163 -19.84 13.08 -17.61
N ARG A 164 -20.45 13.69 -18.63
CA ARG A 164 -21.65 14.51 -18.48
C ARG A 164 -22.79 13.76 -17.78
N ASP A 165 -23.02 12.51 -18.17
CA ASP A 165 -24.12 11.71 -17.63
C ASP A 165 -23.86 11.31 -16.18
N ARG A 166 -22.64 10.90 -15.83
CA ARG A 166 -22.26 10.59 -14.45
C ARG A 166 -22.29 11.84 -13.57
N CYS A 167 -21.79 12.97 -14.08
CA CYS A 167 -21.82 14.25 -13.37
C CYS A 167 -23.25 14.71 -13.09
N ALA A 168 -24.14 14.66 -14.10
CA ALA A 168 -25.55 14.97 -13.95
C ALA A 168 -26.24 14.03 -12.94
N ALA A 169 -25.91 12.73 -12.95
CA ALA A 169 -26.42 11.78 -11.97
C ALA A 169 -25.94 12.10 -10.54
N LEU A 170 -24.69 12.53 -10.36
CA LEU A 170 -24.14 12.96 -9.06
C LEU A 170 -24.82 14.23 -8.54
N ASN A 171 -25.18 15.15 -9.44
CA ASN A 171 -25.94 16.35 -9.10
C ASN A 171 -27.46 16.10 -8.95
N GLY A 172 -27.92 14.86 -9.17
CA GLY A 172 -29.34 14.48 -9.06
C GLY A 172 -30.22 15.00 -10.20
N GLU A 173 -29.62 15.34 -11.35
CA GLU A 173 -30.28 15.87 -12.53
C GLU A 173 -30.71 14.78 -13.53
N ALA A 174 -30.09 13.60 -13.47
CA ALA A 174 -30.36 12.48 -14.38
C ALA A 174 -31.06 11.29 -13.66
N SER A 175 -31.54 10.33 -14.46
CA SER A 175 -32.11 9.06 -13.98
C SER A 175 -31.25 8.42 -12.88
N PRO A 176 -31.86 7.80 -11.86
CA PRO A 176 -31.14 7.30 -10.70
C PRO A 176 -29.99 6.41 -11.15
N MET A 177 -28.79 6.79 -10.72
CA MET A 177 -27.63 5.93 -10.80
C MET A 177 -27.98 4.55 -10.19
N PRO A 178 -27.36 3.45 -10.66
CA PRO A 178 -27.41 2.18 -9.96
C PRO A 178 -27.15 2.42 -8.46
N ASP A 179 -27.84 1.69 -7.59
CA ASP A 179 -28.05 1.85 -6.13
C ASP A 179 -26.88 2.29 -5.23
N LEU A 180 -25.68 2.51 -5.76
CA LEU A 180 -24.47 2.97 -5.10
C LEU A 180 -24.67 4.19 -4.21
N CYS A 181 -25.65 5.08 -4.42
CA CYS A 181 -26.00 6.09 -3.41
C CYS A 181 -27.52 6.19 -3.21
N ARG A 182 -28.19 5.10 -2.77
CA ARG A 182 -29.59 5.17 -2.26
C ARG A 182 -29.80 6.25 -1.17
N HIS A 183 -28.72 6.77 -0.60
CA HIS A 183 -28.70 7.90 0.32
C HIS A 183 -28.49 9.27 -0.31
N GLN A 184 -28.76 9.47 -1.60
CA GLN A 184 -28.75 10.79 -2.25
C GLN A 184 -29.53 11.86 -1.45
N ASN A 185 -30.61 11.49 -0.75
CA ASN A 185 -31.33 12.43 0.12
C ASN A 185 -30.53 12.91 1.34
N ARG A 186 -29.61 12.10 1.89
CA ARG A 186 -28.72 12.48 3.00
C ARG A 186 -27.45 13.19 2.53
N SER A 187 -27.04 12.98 1.28
CA SER A 187 -25.89 13.69 0.69
C SER A 187 -26.27 15.02 0.03
N ARG A 188 -27.58 15.30 -0.16
CA ARG A 188 -28.07 16.59 -0.70
C ARG A 188 -27.48 17.77 0.06
N GLY A 189 -26.79 18.63 -0.68
CA GLY A 189 -26.12 19.83 -0.15
C GLY A 189 -24.74 19.59 0.45
N ARG A 190 -24.28 18.34 0.59
CA ARG A 190 -22.94 17.96 1.06
C ARG A 190 -22.05 17.38 -0.03
N LEU A 191 -22.65 16.73 -1.04
CA LEU A 191 -21.97 16.32 -2.27
C LEU A 191 -22.33 17.29 -3.39
N SER A 192 -21.32 17.77 -4.11
CA SER A 192 -21.45 18.56 -5.34
C SER A 192 -20.54 17.97 -6.41
N ALA A 193 -21.01 17.88 -7.65
CA ALA A 193 -20.18 17.45 -8.77
C ALA A 193 -19.95 18.60 -9.76
N VAL A 194 -18.69 18.77 -10.19
CA VAL A 194 -18.29 19.71 -11.22
C VAL A 194 -17.94 18.91 -12.47
N CYS A 195 -18.63 19.19 -13.58
CA CYS A 195 -18.48 18.43 -14.83
C CYS A 195 -17.25 18.87 -15.62
N VAL A 196 -16.08 18.56 -15.08
CA VAL A 196 -14.76 18.89 -15.64
C VAL A 196 -13.79 17.75 -15.41
N ALA A 197 -12.75 17.71 -16.23
CA ALA A 197 -11.54 16.95 -15.95
C ALA A 197 -10.53 17.83 -15.21
N ALA A 198 -9.80 17.29 -14.24
CA ALA A 198 -8.64 17.96 -13.67
C ALA A 198 -7.40 17.69 -14.55
N SER A 199 -6.54 18.68 -14.72
CA SER A 199 -5.29 18.56 -15.49
C SER A 199 -4.29 19.66 -15.07
N SER A 200 -3.12 19.70 -15.71
CA SER A 200 -2.06 20.70 -15.47
C SER A 200 -2.35 22.08 -16.07
N GLN A 201 -3.38 22.18 -16.93
CA GLN A 201 -3.77 23.42 -17.59
C GLN A 201 -5.29 23.52 -17.79
N ASN A 202 -5.79 24.75 -17.90
CA ASN A 202 -7.17 25.04 -18.27
C ASN A 202 -7.29 24.96 -19.80
N SER A 203 -7.99 23.97 -20.34
CA SER A 203 -8.14 23.75 -21.78
C SER A 203 -9.39 22.93 -22.11
N GLU A 204 -9.46 22.39 -23.31
CA GLU A 204 -10.29 21.26 -23.70
C GLU A 204 -9.41 20.05 -24.01
N ALA A 205 -9.90 18.85 -23.69
CA ALA A 205 -9.26 17.58 -24.02
C ALA A 205 -10.30 16.59 -24.55
N VAL A 206 -9.86 15.60 -25.32
CA VAL A 206 -10.74 14.52 -25.78
C VAL A 206 -10.63 13.37 -24.80
N MET A 207 -11.75 13.03 -24.17
CA MET A 207 -11.84 11.84 -23.33
C MET A 207 -12.06 10.61 -24.21
N GLN A 208 -11.25 9.58 -23.99
CA GLN A 208 -11.34 8.31 -24.69
C GLN A 208 -11.53 7.19 -23.69
N CYS A 209 -12.22 6.13 -24.08
CA CYS A 209 -12.49 5.01 -23.19
C CYS A 209 -12.09 3.66 -23.80
N PRO A 210 -10.79 3.41 -24.04
CA PRO A 210 -10.32 2.09 -24.43
C PRO A 210 -10.69 1.07 -23.32
N ASN A 211 -11.41 0.01 -23.70
CA ASN A 211 -11.68 -1.16 -22.84
C ASN A 211 -12.53 -0.93 -21.57
N GLY A 212 -13.42 0.06 -21.53
CA GLY A 212 -14.33 0.22 -20.38
C GLY A 212 -13.91 1.28 -19.36
N MET A 213 -12.67 1.77 -19.43
CA MET A 213 -12.06 2.70 -18.47
C MET A 213 -11.81 4.05 -19.17
N SER A 214 -12.03 5.19 -18.50
CA SER A 214 -12.07 6.52 -19.13
C SER A 214 -10.78 7.32 -18.93
N TYR A 215 -10.02 7.58 -19.99
CA TYR A 215 -8.71 8.25 -19.96
C TYR A 215 -8.74 9.60 -20.69
N LEU A 216 -7.88 10.55 -20.28
CA LEU A 216 -7.58 11.75 -21.07
C LEU A 216 -6.48 11.41 -22.09
N ALA A 217 -6.76 11.59 -23.38
CA ALA A 217 -5.80 11.28 -24.44
C ALA A 217 -5.14 12.56 -24.97
N ASP A 218 -3.82 12.68 -24.79
CA ASP A 218 -3.00 13.73 -25.41
C ASP A 218 -2.69 13.43 -26.89
N SER A 219 -2.96 12.21 -27.37
CA SER A 219 -2.88 11.86 -28.79
C SER A 219 -3.83 10.73 -29.20
N PRO A 220 -4.43 10.81 -30.40
CA PRO A 220 -5.28 9.76 -30.96
C PRO A 220 -4.40 8.61 -31.47
N THR A 221 -3.82 7.83 -30.57
CA THR A 221 -2.96 6.71 -30.97
C THR A 221 -3.49 5.37 -30.50
N SER A 222 -3.75 4.53 -31.52
CA SER A 222 -4.01 3.10 -31.53
C SER A 222 -5.47 2.64 -31.32
N GLN A 223 -5.86 1.75 -32.23
CA GLN A 223 -7.20 1.18 -32.43
C GLN A 223 -7.61 0.27 -31.26
N ALA A 224 -7.92 0.83 -30.10
CA ALA A 224 -8.61 0.08 -29.06
C ALA A 224 -10.03 -0.26 -29.55
N SER A 225 -10.47 -1.50 -29.34
CA SER A 225 -11.81 -1.95 -29.74
C SER A 225 -12.88 -1.13 -29.04
N GLN A 226 -13.68 -0.43 -29.84
CA GLN A 226 -14.59 0.67 -29.50
C GLN A 226 -15.84 0.27 -28.68
N SER A 227 -15.91 -0.91 -28.08
CA SER A 227 -17.22 -1.58 -27.88
C SER A 227 -18.01 -1.23 -26.63
N ASP A 228 -17.47 -0.58 -25.59
CA ASP A 228 -18.19 -0.50 -24.29
C ASP A 228 -18.44 0.89 -23.68
N CYS A 229 -17.87 1.99 -24.19
CA CYS A 229 -17.95 3.30 -23.50
C CYS A 229 -18.43 4.50 -24.34
N GLY A 230 -18.99 4.28 -25.52
CA GLY A 230 -19.48 5.34 -26.39
C GLY A 230 -18.40 6.05 -27.21
N GLU A 231 -18.80 7.06 -27.98
CA GLU A 231 -17.88 7.82 -28.83
C GLU A 231 -17.00 8.76 -27.99
N PRO A 232 -15.74 9.01 -28.40
CA PRO A 232 -14.91 10.04 -27.77
C PRO A 232 -15.63 11.38 -27.70
N PHE A 233 -15.51 12.08 -26.58
CA PHE A 233 -16.14 13.38 -26.39
C PHE A 233 -15.16 14.41 -25.82
N THR A 234 -15.36 15.68 -26.18
CA THR A 234 -14.57 16.78 -25.65
C THR A 234 -15.03 17.14 -24.25
N VAL A 235 -14.07 17.31 -23.33
CA VAL A 235 -14.31 17.75 -21.96
C VAL A 235 -13.42 18.96 -21.63
N ARG A 236 -13.96 19.88 -20.83
CA ARG A 236 -13.19 21.00 -20.28
C ARG A 236 -12.22 20.48 -19.22
N THR A 237 -10.95 20.81 -19.37
CA THR A 237 -9.92 20.58 -18.35
C THR A 237 -9.70 21.82 -17.50
N VAL A 238 -9.43 21.63 -16.21
CA VAL A 238 -9.12 22.71 -15.25
C VAL A 238 -7.95 22.32 -14.36
N THR A 239 -7.15 23.32 -13.98
CA THR A 239 -6.20 23.21 -12.87
C THR A 239 -6.96 23.23 -11.54
N LEU A 240 -6.50 22.44 -10.56
CA LEU A 240 -7.08 22.47 -9.21
C LEU A 240 -6.83 23.82 -8.53
N ASP A 241 -5.71 24.48 -8.84
CA ASP A 241 -5.41 25.83 -8.36
C ASP A 241 -6.48 26.84 -8.81
N ALA A 242 -6.89 26.81 -10.08
CA ALA A 242 -7.96 27.69 -10.58
C ALA A 242 -9.33 27.30 -10.03
N LEU A 243 -9.65 26.01 -10.03
CA LEU A 243 -10.96 25.54 -9.56
C LEU A 243 -11.21 25.86 -8.09
N THR A 244 -10.23 25.59 -7.21
CA THR A 244 -10.39 25.87 -5.77
C THR A 244 -10.51 27.36 -5.47
N LYS A 245 -9.84 28.20 -6.27
CA LYS A 245 -10.01 29.65 -6.21
C LYS A 245 -11.40 30.08 -6.67
N ASP A 246 -11.89 29.57 -7.79
CA ASP A 246 -13.20 29.91 -8.35
C ASP A 246 -14.35 29.47 -7.44
N LEU A 247 -14.20 28.33 -6.77
CA LEU A 247 -15.17 27.83 -5.80
C LEU A 247 -14.99 28.41 -4.38
N GLU A 248 -13.93 29.20 -4.16
CA GLU A 248 -13.53 29.73 -2.85
C GLU A 248 -13.47 28.63 -1.76
N ILE A 249 -12.80 27.51 -2.08
CA ILE A 249 -12.68 26.37 -1.18
C ILE A 249 -11.27 26.11 -0.69
N GLU A 250 -11.19 25.66 0.57
CA GLU A 250 -10.02 24.99 1.12
C GLU A 250 -10.26 23.48 1.09
N VAL A 251 -9.20 22.70 0.94
CA VAL A 251 -9.31 21.25 0.75
C VAL A 251 -8.40 20.55 1.76
N ASP A 252 -8.99 19.74 2.63
CA ASP A 252 -8.25 18.97 3.62
C ASP A 252 -7.68 17.69 3.04
N LEU A 253 -8.49 17.01 2.22
CA LEU A 253 -8.15 15.75 1.57
C LEU A 253 -8.41 15.84 0.06
N LEU A 254 -7.35 15.69 -0.72
CA LEU A 254 -7.43 15.52 -2.17
C LEU A 254 -7.29 14.03 -2.49
N LYS A 255 -8.31 13.43 -3.10
CA LYS A 255 -8.22 12.10 -3.70
C LYS A 255 -8.15 12.25 -5.22
N ILE A 256 -7.25 11.52 -5.85
CA ILE A 256 -7.04 11.48 -7.29
C ILE A 256 -7.09 10.03 -7.73
N ASP A 257 -7.87 9.79 -8.76
CA ASP A 257 -7.88 8.54 -9.51
C ASP A 257 -8.29 8.94 -10.92
N ALA A 258 -7.33 9.50 -11.64
CA ALA A 258 -7.57 10.11 -12.95
C ALA A 258 -7.14 9.17 -14.06
N GLU A 259 -7.19 7.86 -13.80
CA GLU A 259 -6.86 6.81 -14.77
C GLU A 259 -5.45 7.02 -15.35
N GLY A 260 -4.45 7.24 -14.51
CA GLY A 260 -3.07 7.49 -14.96
C GLY A 260 -2.78 8.94 -15.39
N HIS A 261 -3.77 9.83 -15.34
CA HIS A 261 -3.56 11.29 -15.48
C HIS A 261 -3.22 11.98 -14.15
N ASP A 262 -2.99 11.19 -13.09
CA ASP A 262 -2.81 11.64 -11.70
C ASP A 262 -1.67 12.66 -11.54
N PHE A 263 -0.56 12.45 -12.25
CA PHE A 263 0.59 13.36 -12.17
C PHE A 263 0.26 14.76 -12.73
N GLU A 264 -0.45 14.82 -13.85
CA GLU A 264 -0.88 16.09 -14.46
C GLU A 264 -1.88 16.84 -13.58
N VAL A 265 -2.77 16.12 -12.90
CA VAL A 265 -3.66 16.71 -11.88
C VAL A 265 -2.84 17.38 -10.77
N LEU A 266 -1.78 16.72 -10.30
CA LEU A 266 -0.88 17.25 -9.26
C LEU A 266 -0.07 18.46 -9.75
N LEU A 267 0.35 18.48 -11.01
CA LEU A 267 0.95 19.67 -11.62
C LEU A 267 -0.03 20.85 -11.62
N GLY A 268 -1.31 20.59 -11.92
CA GLY A 268 -2.40 21.56 -11.83
C GLY A 268 -2.79 22.00 -10.41
N ALA A 269 -2.22 21.36 -9.38
CA ALA A 269 -2.37 21.70 -7.97
C ALA A 269 -1.08 22.27 -7.36
N SER A 270 -0.11 22.68 -8.19
CA SER A 270 1.22 23.06 -7.73
C SER A 270 1.21 24.23 -6.75
N ALA A 271 0.33 25.24 -6.92
CA ALA A 271 0.25 26.36 -5.99
C ALA A 271 -0.36 25.93 -4.65
N LEU A 272 -1.43 25.12 -4.66
CA LEU A 272 -2.02 24.54 -3.45
C LEU A 272 -1.02 23.72 -2.64
N LEU A 273 -0.26 22.84 -3.31
CA LEU A 273 0.76 21.99 -2.67
C LEU A 273 1.94 22.83 -2.14
N SER A 274 2.44 23.78 -2.92
CA SER A 274 3.57 24.63 -2.51
C SER A 274 3.20 25.54 -1.35
N ALA A 275 1.95 26.02 -1.31
CA ALA A 275 1.40 26.80 -0.21
C ALA A 275 0.98 25.94 0.99
N LYS A 276 1.17 24.60 0.94
CA LYS A 276 0.79 23.66 2.00
C LYS A 276 -0.69 23.75 2.38
N ARG A 277 -1.55 24.04 1.40
CA ARG A 277 -3.01 24.15 1.59
C ARG A 277 -3.74 22.81 1.51
N LEU A 278 -3.04 21.75 1.10
CA LEU A 278 -3.54 20.37 1.11
C LEU A 278 -2.90 19.63 2.26
N ARG A 279 -3.69 19.04 3.16
CA ARG A 279 -3.14 18.27 4.29
C ARG A 279 -2.79 16.86 3.87
N PHE A 280 -3.73 16.22 3.15
CA PHE A 280 -3.60 14.86 2.65
C PHE A 280 -3.87 14.80 1.15
N VAL A 281 -3.09 13.96 0.48
CA VAL A 281 -3.25 13.63 -0.94
C VAL A 281 -3.27 12.13 -1.04
N ILE A 282 -4.28 11.56 -1.70
CA ILE A 282 -4.32 10.16 -2.09
C ILE A 282 -4.35 10.11 -3.61
N PHE A 283 -3.51 9.31 -4.23
CA PHE A 283 -3.50 9.14 -5.68
C PHE A 283 -3.16 7.71 -6.07
N GLU A 284 -3.49 7.34 -7.30
CA GLU A 284 -3.06 6.06 -7.87
C GLU A 284 -1.69 6.23 -8.53
N ALA A 285 -0.70 5.51 -8.01
CA ALA A 285 0.62 5.41 -8.62
C ALA A 285 0.61 4.35 -9.71
N CYS A 286 0.75 4.75 -10.97
CA CYS A 286 0.79 3.80 -12.06
C CYS A 286 2.06 2.92 -12.02
N GLY A 287 1.91 1.66 -12.45
CA GLY A 287 3.01 0.71 -12.59
C GLY A 287 3.98 1.04 -13.74
N ALA A 288 4.85 0.08 -14.06
CA ALA A 288 5.92 0.20 -15.05
C ALA A 288 5.44 0.50 -16.49
N ASP A 289 4.16 0.30 -16.76
CA ASP A 289 3.56 0.47 -18.08
C ASP A 289 3.10 1.92 -18.37
N CYS A 290 3.25 2.85 -17.40
CA CYS A 290 3.02 4.29 -17.58
C CYS A 290 4.32 5.13 -17.47
N PRO A 291 5.20 5.13 -18.49
CA PRO A 291 6.35 6.01 -18.50
C PRO A 291 5.96 7.45 -18.85
N VAL A 292 6.56 8.43 -18.17
CA VAL A 292 6.53 9.86 -18.54
C VAL A 292 7.95 10.25 -18.91
N ASP A 293 8.18 10.67 -20.16
CA ASP A 293 9.50 11.06 -20.68
C ASP A 293 10.63 10.03 -20.45
N GLY A 294 10.29 8.75 -20.40
CA GLY A 294 11.23 7.65 -20.13
C GLY A 294 11.59 7.44 -18.66
N GLU A 295 11.00 8.21 -17.74
CA GLU A 295 11.04 7.99 -16.30
C GLU A 295 9.72 7.34 -15.82
N SER A 296 9.78 6.59 -14.71
CA SER A 296 8.58 6.07 -14.06
C SER A 296 7.73 7.25 -13.56
N GLN A 297 6.46 7.35 -14.01
CA GLN A 297 5.53 8.38 -13.53
C GLN A 297 5.45 8.40 -12.00
N THR A 298 5.43 7.22 -11.36
CA THR A 298 5.44 7.08 -9.91
C THR A 298 6.63 7.76 -9.25
N LEU A 299 7.83 7.62 -9.81
CA LEU A 299 9.03 8.29 -9.29
C LEU A 299 8.92 9.81 -9.45
N ALA A 300 8.48 10.28 -10.61
CA ALA A 300 8.28 11.71 -10.87
C ALA A 300 7.25 12.32 -9.90
N THR A 301 6.12 11.66 -9.69
CA THR A 301 5.06 12.09 -8.77
C THR A 301 5.55 12.17 -7.32
N ILE A 302 6.21 11.12 -6.83
CA ILE A 302 6.73 11.07 -5.46
C ILE A 302 7.78 12.16 -5.23
N ASN A 303 8.69 12.37 -6.19
CA ASN A 303 9.71 13.42 -6.10
C ASN A 303 9.07 14.81 -6.11
N PHE A 304 8.10 15.04 -7.00
CA PHE A 304 7.36 16.31 -7.09
C PHE A 304 6.69 16.70 -5.78
N LEU A 305 6.07 15.74 -5.08
CA LEU A 305 5.46 15.93 -3.76
C LEU A 305 6.52 16.11 -2.66
N SER A 306 7.59 15.30 -2.70
CA SER A 306 8.71 15.39 -1.75
C SER A 306 9.39 16.76 -1.78
N ASP A 307 9.61 17.32 -2.97
CA ASP A 307 10.21 18.66 -3.16
C ASP A 307 9.34 19.79 -2.56
N ARG A 308 8.06 19.51 -2.30
CA ARG A 308 7.10 20.44 -1.66
C ARG A 308 6.91 20.14 -0.17
N GLY A 309 7.72 19.26 0.40
CA GLY A 309 7.71 18.93 1.83
C GLY A 309 6.67 17.88 2.22
N TYR A 310 6.17 17.09 1.28
CA TYR A 310 5.31 15.94 1.57
C TYR A 310 6.15 14.67 1.79
N VAL A 311 5.59 13.75 2.57
CA VAL A 311 6.04 12.37 2.71
C VAL A 311 4.93 11.46 2.23
N CYS A 312 5.30 10.39 1.54
CA CYS A 312 4.40 9.50 0.84
C CYS A 312 4.57 8.07 1.30
N TYR A 313 3.46 7.35 1.30
CA TYR A 313 3.33 5.98 1.73
C TYR A 313 2.46 5.21 0.74
N MET A 314 2.96 4.09 0.23
CA MET A 314 2.13 3.13 -0.46
C MET A 314 1.13 2.52 0.54
N ILE A 315 -0.13 2.48 0.14
CA ILE A 315 -1.25 1.90 0.87
C ILE A 315 -1.24 0.40 0.57
N ALA A 316 -0.41 -0.34 1.30
CA ALA A 316 -0.45 -1.80 1.30
C ALA A 316 -1.59 -2.27 2.21
N PRO A 317 -2.07 -3.53 2.11
CA PRO A 317 -3.27 -4.00 2.81
C PRO A 317 -3.48 -3.46 4.24
N GLU A 318 -2.41 -3.34 5.02
CA GLU A 318 -2.52 -2.99 6.43
C GLU A 318 -1.25 -2.36 7.00
N MET A 319 -0.52 -1.70 6.11
CA MET A 319 0.63 -0.93 6.50
C MET A 319 0.84 0.18 5.50
N LEU A 320 1.27 1.31 6.02
CA LEU A 320 1.77 2.38 5.21
C LEU A 320 3.26 2.11 4.96
N VAL A 321 3.60 1.77 3.72
CA VAL A 321 4.99 1.52 3.32
C VAL A 321 5.59 2.84 2.85
N PRO A 322 6.60 3.40 3.54
CA PRO A 322 7.18 4.67 3.12
C PRO A 322 7.82 4.53 1.73
N VAL A 323 7.55 5.50 0.86
CA VAL A 323 8.06 5.52 -0.52
C VAL A 323 8.78 6.82 -0.87
N THR A 324 9.03 7.71 0.10
CA THR A 324 9.77 8.96 -0.12
C THR A 324 11.27 8.83 0.16
N GLY A 325 12.11 9.43 -0.68
CA GLY A 325 13.55 9.53 -0.47
C GLY A 325 14.23 8.16 -0.40
N VAL A 326 14.96 7.90 0.68
CA VAL A 326 15.72 6.64 0.88
C VAL A 326 14.85 5.39 0.97
N TRP A 327 13.57 5.58 1.27
CA TRP A 327 12.59 4.50 1.38
C TRP A 327 12.07 4.02 0.03
N LEU A 328 12.21 4.84 -1.02
CA LEU A 328 11.78 4.48 -2.36
C LEU A 328 12.62 3.30 -2.88
N SER A 329 11.97 2.15 -3.06
CA SER A 329 12.56 0.98 -3.68
C SER A 329 12.28 0.94 -5.18
N ASN A 330 13.27 0.49 -5.95
CA ASN A 330 13.08 0.18 -7.37
C ASN A 330 12.03 -0.92 -7.57
N LEU A 331 11.79 -1.78 -6.57
CA LEU A 331 10.71 -2.77 -6.64
C LEU A 331 9.34 -2.11 -6.83
N TYR A 332 9.12 -0.94 -6.21
CA TYR A 332 7.87 -0.17 -6.36
C TYR A 332 7.76 0.51 -7.73
N GLN A 333 8.85 0.65 -8.49
CA GLN A 333 8.83 1.22 -9.84
C GLN A 333 8.68 0.14 -10.92
N LEU A 334 9.03 -1.11 -10.58
CA LEU A 334 9.00 -2.24 -11.51
C LEU A 334 7.70 -3.06 -11.41
N THR A 335 6.84 -2.78 -10.44
CA THR A 335 5.50 -3.38 -10.38
C THR A 335 4.73 -3.00 -11.64
N ARG A 336 4.06 -3.99 -12.24
CA ARG A 336 3.15 -3.75 -13.37
C ARG A 336 1.79 -3.26 -12.91
N HIS A 337 1.46 -3.51 -11.66
CA HIS A 337 0.20 -3.13 -11.06
C HIS A 337 0.30 -1.72 -10.49
N ALA A 338 -0.75 -0.93 -10.73
CA ALA A 338 -0.95 0.33 -10.05
C ALA A 338 -1.22 0.09 -8.55
N PHE A 339 -0.92 1.10 -7.74
CA PHE A 339 -1.15 1.04 -6.30
C PHE A 339 -1.46 2.41 -5.73
N ASN A 340 -2.27 2.45 -4.67
CA ASN A 340 -2.64 3.70 -4.04
C ASN A 340 -1.53 4.23 -3.13
N VAL A 341 -1.36 5.55 -3.10
CA VAL A 341 -0.36 6.25 -2.28
C VAL A 341 -1.05 7.32 -1.45
N LEU A 342 -0.79 7.32 -0.14
CA LEU A 342 -1.13 8.40 0.77
C LEU A 342 0.09 9.31 0.93
N CYS A 343 -0.05 10.59 0.66
CA CYS A 343 0.93 11.61 1.01
C CYS A 343 0.34 12.62 1.96
N ALA A 344 1.18 13.14 2.85
CA ALA A 344 0.84 14.22 3.75
C ALA A 344 2.05 15.12 3.96
N GLN A 345 1.84 16.34 4.46
CA GLN A 345 2.95 17.20 4.81
C GLN A 345 3.81 16.51 5.87
N ARG A 346 5.15 16.58 5.75
CA ARG A 346 6.07 15.90 6.69
C ARG A 346 5.81 16.27 8.16
N GLN A 347 5.35 17.49 8.40
CA GLN A 347 5.07 18.05 9.71
C GLN A 347 3.58 17.99 10.09
N GLU A 348 2.74 17.31 9.31
CA GLU A 348 1.31 17.17 9.62
C GLU A 348 1.13 16.42 10.95
N PRO A 349 0.58 17.06 11.99
CA PRO A 349 0.50 16.47 13.33
C PRO A 349 -0.37 15.21 13.40
N LEU A 350 -1.31 15.01 12.47
CA LEU A 350 -2.17 13.82 12.45
C LEU A 350 -1.55 12.61 11.76
N LEU A 351 -0.46 12.79 11.02
CA LEU A 351 0.14 11.70 10.24
C LEU A 351 0.67 10.54 11.12
N PRO A 352 1.32 10.77 12.27
CA PRO A 352 1.67 9.69 13.20
C PRO A 352 0.46 8.86 13.64
N ASP A 353 -0.65 9.53 14.00
CA ASP A 353 -1.88 8.86 14.41
C ASP A 353 -2.45 8.01 13.26
N ILE A 354 -2.44 8.54 12.03
CA ILE A 354 -2.90 7.79 10.84
C ILE A 354 -2.03 6.56 10.60
N ILE A 355 -0.71 6.68 10.73
CA ILE A 355 0.22 5.55 10.59
C ILE A 355 -0.09 4.47 11.62
N GLU A 356 -0.31 4.82 12.88
CA GLU A 356 -0.65 3.86 13.94
C GLU A 356 -2.06 3.25 13.76
N LEU A 357 -3.02 4.06 13.31
CA LEU A 357 -4.39 3.64 13.05
C LEU A 357 -4.53 2.74 11.83
N TYR A 358 -3.66 2.88 10.82
CA TYR A 358 -3.70 2.04 9.62
C TYR A 358 -2.74 0.85 9.70
N SER A 359 -1.52 1.07 10.21
CA SER A 359 -0.45 0.05 10.18
C SER A 359 -0.60 -0.94 11.34
N ARG A 360 -1.27 -2.06 11.07
CA ARG A 360 -1.58 -3.09 12.07
C ARG A 360 -0.38 -3.92 12.49
N VAL A 361 0.64 -3.97 11.65
CA VAL A 361 1.89 -4.66 11.96
C VAL A 361 2.80 -3.73 12.77
N PRO A 362 3.12 -4.02 14.05
CA PRO A 362 3.87 -3.11 14.91
C PRO A 362 5.19 -2.64 14.31
N ARG A 363 5.92 -3.54 13.64
CA ARG A 363 7.19 -3.21 12.99
C ARG A 363 7.00 -2.33 11.76
N ALA A 364 5.99 -2.60 10.95
CA ALA A 364 5.65 -1.72 9.83
C ALA A 364 5.27 -0.32 10.33
N ALA A 365 4.47 -0.22 11.40
CA ALA A 365 4.12 1.04 12.04
C ALA A 365 5.37 1.79 12.55
N GLN A 366 6.26 1.11 13.29
CA GLN A 366 7.51 1.71 13.76
C GLN A 366 8.36 2.25 12.62
N PHE A 367 8.49 1.50 11.53
CA PHE A 367 9.32 1.91 10.39
C PHE A 367 8.67 3.05 9.59
N ALA A 368 7.35 3.03 9.43
CA ALA A 368 6.59 4.11 8.83
C ALA A 368 6.65 5.40 9.68
N LEU A 369 6.63 5.29 11.01
CA LEU A 369 6.82 6.44 11.91
C LEU A 369 8.28 6.96 11.86
N ALA A 370 9.26 6.07 11.71
CA ALA A 370 10.66 6.46 11.58
C ALA A 370 10.93 7.28 10.31
N SER A 371 10.17 7.08 9.24
CA SER A 371 10.33 7.86 8.00
C SER A 371 9.92 9.33 8.11
N LEU A 372 9.27 9.73 9.22
CA LEU A 372 8.89 11.12 9.48
C LEU A 372 10.08 12.01 9.89
N GLY A 373 11.16 11.42 10.40
CA GLY A 373 12.37 12.14 10.80
C GLY A 373 12.98 11.61 12.10
N ALA A 374 14.11 12.19 12.53
CA ALA A 374 14.90 11.69 13.66
C ALA A 374 14.17 11.78 15.02
N GLU A 375 13.35 12.80 15.24
CA GLU A 375 12.56 12.92 16.47
C GLU A 375 11.45 11.86 16.53
N SER A 376 10.64 11.76 15.48
CA SER A 376 9.62 10.72 15.34
C SER A 376 10.22 9.31 15.40
N THR A 377 11.42 9.11 14.86
CA THR A 377 12.16 7.85 14.99
C THR A 377 12.41 7.51 16.45
N ARG A 378 12.91 8.44 17.26
CA ARG A 378 13.19 8.18 18.68
C ARG A 378 11.90 7.84 19.44
N ALA A 379 10.82 8.56 19.16
CA ALA A 379 9.51 8.28 19.75
C ALA A 379 8.96 6.91 19.31
N ALA A 380 9.02 6.59 18.02
CA ALA A 380 8.56 5.33 17.45
C ALA A 380 9.34 4.14 17.99
N MET A 381 10.66 4.25 18.11
CA MET A 381 11.52 3.20 18.66
C MET A 381 11.32 3.00 20.17
N ALA A 382 10.76 3.99 20.88
CA ALA A 382 10.40 3.86 22.29
C ALA A 382 9.07 3.10 22.49
N LEU A 383 8.22 3.00 21.45
CA LEU A 383 6.98 2.23 21.52
C LEU A 383 7.29 0.73 21.47
N SER A 384 6.95 0.02 22.55
CA SER A 384 7.06 -1.44 22.57
C SER A 384 6.07 -2.08 21.58
N ASP A 385 6.43 -3.24 21.01
CA ASP A 385 5.53 -4.00 20.12
C ASP A 385 4.19 -4.32 20.80
N ALA A 386 4.19 -4.56 22.12
CA ALA A 386 2.98 -4.80 22.89
C ALA A 386 2.07 -3.56 22.97
N GLU A 387 2.65 -2.36 23.06
CA GLU A 387 1.89 -1.10 23.06
C GLU A 387 1.25 -0.83 21.70
N LEU A 388 2.02 -0.99 20.62
CA LEU A 388 1.50 -0.84 19.26
C LEU A 388 0.39 -1.84 18.96
N ARG A 389 0.54 -3.10 19.41
CA ARG A 389 -0.52 -4.11 19.30
C ARG A 389 -1.78 -3.68 20.04
N ARG A 390 -1.68 -3.21 21.29
CA ARG A 390 -2.86 -2.72 22.04
C ARG A 390 -3.58 -1.59 21.32
N ARG A 391 -2.84 -0.66 20.73
CA ARG A 391 -3.42 0.45 19.94
C ARG A 391 -4.09 -0.05 18.66
N ALA A 392 -3.44 -0.96 17.94
CA ALA A 392 -4.00 -1.60 16.75
C ALA A 392 -5.30 -2.33 17.07
N ILE A 393 -5.33 -3.15 18.14
CA ILE A 393 -6.52 -3.86 18.63
C ILE A 393 -7.67 -2.88 18.89
N ARG A 394 -7.42 -1.83 19.68
CA ARG A 394 -8.44 -0.82 20.00
C ARG A 394 -9.01 -0.17 18.74
N ALA A 395 -8.16 0.13 17.77
CA ALA A 395 -8.57 0.73 16.51
C ALA A 395 -9.33 -0.27 15.61
N GLU A 396 -8.98 -1.56 15.63
CA GLU A 396 -9.74 -2.61 14.94
C GLU A 396 -11.14 -2.76 15.53
N GLU A 397 -11.27 -2.84 16.86
CA GLU A 397 -12.57 -2.91 17.56
C GLU A 397 -13.45 -1.69 17.22
N PHE A 398 -12.85 -0.50 17.22
CA PHE A 398 -13.56 0.73 16.85
C PHE A 398 -14.01 0.69 15.39
N PHE A 399 -13.12 0.32 14.46
CA PHE A 399 -13.48 0.26 13.05
C PHE A 399 -14.50 -0.81 12.76
N GLU A 400 -14.47 -1.97 13.43
CA GLU A 400 -15.53 -2.98 13.32
C GLU A 400 -16.92 -2.36 13.55
N GLY A 401 -17.09 -1.58 14.63
CA GLY A 401 -18.33 -0.86 14.90
C GLY A 401 -18.66 0.22 13.86
N LEU A 402 -17.64 0.91 13.35
CA LEU A 402 -17.80 1.92 12.31
C LEU A 402 -18.26 1.32 10.97
N TYR A 403 -17.59 0.28 10.49
CA TYR A 403 -17.92 -0.45 9.27
C TYR A 403 -19.33 -1.05 9.36
N GLN A 404 -19.71 -1.59 10.52
CA GLN A 404 -21.06 -2.09 10.73
C GLN A 404 -22.13 -1.01 10.50
N ARG A 405 -21.92 0.20 11.01
CA ARG A 405 -22.85 1.33 10.82
C ARG A 405 -22.90 1.83 9.39
N VAL A 406 -21.74 1.87 8.72
CA VAL A 406 -21.71 2.20 7.29
C VAL A 406 -22.51 1.15 6.52
N LEU A 407 -22.37 -0.13 6.84
CA LEU A 407 -23.09 -1.23 6.18
C LEU A 407 -24.60 -1.21 6.40
N GLU A 408 -25.09 -0.68 7.52
CA GLU A 408 -26.54 -0.46 7.75
C GLU A 408 -27.14 0.52 6.74
N SER A 409 -26.32 1.44 6.25
CA SER A 409 -26.68 2.47 5.28
C SER A 409 -26.25 2.12 3.86
N TRP A 410 -25.34 1.16 3.69
CA TRP A 410 -24.61 1.07 2.45
C TRP A 410 -24.11 -0.34 2.11
N THR A 411 -24.20 -0.72 0.84
CA THR A 411 -23.88 -2.09 0.40
C THR A 411 -22.69 -2.13 -0.54
N LEU A 412 -21.74 -1.19 -0.42
CA LEU A 412 -20.55 -1.20 -1.25
C LEU A 412 -19.82 -2.54 -1.09
N PRO A 413 -19.50 -3.23 -2.19
CA PRO A 413 -18.79 -4.50 -2.13
C PRO A 413 -17.48 -4.38 -1.37
N HIS A 414 -16.81 -3.25 -1.53
CA HIS A 414 -15.57 -2.94 -0.86
C HIS A 414 -15.68 -2.83 0.67
N VAL A 415 -16.67 -2.09 1.19
CA VAL A 415 -16.93 -1.97 2.64
C VAL A 415 -17.28 -3.35 3.24
N ARG A 416 -18.05 -4.16 2.51
CA ARG A 416 -18.38 -5.54 2.91
C ARG A 416 -17.14 -6.42 2.93
N PHE A 417 -16.24 -6.28 1.94
CA PHE A 417 -14.99 -7.01 1.88
C PHE A 417 -14.09 -6.66 3.07
N VAL A 418 -13.96 -5.37 3.41
CA VAL A 418 -13.19 -4.94 4.58
C VAL A 418 -13.78 -5.51 5.86
N ARG A 419 -15.12 -5.47 6.00
CA ARG A 419 -15.80 -6.04 7.17
C ARG A 419 -15.54 -7.54 7.28
N ALA A 420 -15.64 -8.27 6.18
CA ALA A 420 -15.35 -9.70 6.14
C ALA A 420 -13.89 -9.98 6.54
N ARG A 421 -12.95 -9.16 6.06
CA ARG A 421 -11.53 -9.22 6.47
C ARG A 421 -11.38 -8.98 7.97
N GLN A 422 -12.02 -7.96 8.53
CA GLN A 422 -11.98 -7.68 9.98
C GLN A 422 -12.58 -8.81 10.82
N LEU A 423 -13.67 -9.44 10.36
CA LEU A 423 -14.28 -10.59 11.04
C LEU A 423 -13.37 -11.82 10.98
N GLN A 424 -12.80 -12.12 9.80
CA GLN A 424 -11.77 -13.14 9.65
C GLN A 424 -10.59 -12.84 10.58
N ALA A 425 -10.24 -11.56 10.69
CA ALA A 425 -9.18 -11.07 11.56
C ALA A 425 -9.52 -11.24 13.05
N ALA A 426 -10.77 -11.08 13.45
CA ALA A 426 -11.18 -11.34 14.82
C ALA A 426 -11.29 -12.84 15.15
N GLY A 427 -10.94 -13.74 14.21
CA GLY A 427 -11.15 -15.18 14.34
C GLY A 427 -12.62 -15.60 14.17
N GLN A 428 -13.50 -14.69 13.75
CA GLN A 428 -14.94 -14.90 13.52
C GLN A 428 -15.19 -15.32 12.06
N VAL A 429 -14.51 -16.39 11.63
CA VAL A 429 -14.53 -16.85 10.22
C VAL A 429 -15.95 -17.21 9.77
N GLU A 430 -16.77 -17.74 10.68
CA GLU A 430 -18.18 -18.06 10.46
C GLU A 430 -19.04 -16.85 10.12
N LEU A 431 -18.67 -15.65 10.60
CA LEU A 431 -19.33 -14.39 10.25
C LEU A 431 -18.74 -13.76 8.98
N ALA A 432 -17.46 -13.99 8.71
CA ALA A 432 -16.78 -13.51 7.50
C ALA A 432 -17.24 -14.25 6.23
N LEU A 433 -17.40 -15.57 6.30
CA LEU A 433 -17.72 -16.43 5.15
C LEU A 433 -18.99 -16.00 4.40
N PRO A 434 -20.14 -15.73 5.04
CA PRO A 434 -21.34 -15.27 4.34
C PRO A 434 -21.17 -13.92 3.65
N LEU A 435 -20.32 -13.04 4.18
CA LEU A 435 -20.01 -11.76 3.53
C LEU A 435 -19.17 -11.99 2.27
N TYR A 436 -18.14 -12.85 2.34
CA TYR A 436 -17.36 -13.21 1.16
C TYR A 436 -18.18 -13.93 0.10
N GLU A 437 -19.03 -14.88 0.49
CA GLU A 437 -19.95 -15.57 -0.41
C GLU A 437 -20.93 -14.59 -1.09
N GLY A 438 -21.49 -13.67 -0.30
CA GLY A 438 -22.39 -12.65 -0.83
C GLY A 438 -21.73 -11.67 -1.80
N LEU A 439 -20.42 -11.50 -1.72
CA LEU A 439 -19.63 -10.69 -2.65
C LEU A 439 -19.21 -11.50 -3.88
N GLU A 440 -18.85 -12.77 -3.70
CA GLU A 440 -18.51 -13.71 -4.77
C GLU A 440 -19.66 -13.88 -5.78
N ARG A 441 -20.91 -13.84 -5.31
CA ARG A 441 -22.11 -13.88 -6.16
C ARG A 441 -22.39 -12.56 -6.90
N GLN A 442 -21.80 -11.45 -6.47
CA GLN A 442 -21.91 -10.16 -7.15
C GLN A 442 -20.85 -10.11 -8.25
N CYS A 443 -21.29 -9.91 -9.50
CA CYS A 443 -20.50 -10.09 -10.72
C CYS A 443 -19.08 -9.49 -10.65
N CYS A 444 -18.14 -10.16 -11.32
CA CYS A 444 -16.68 -10.11 -11.22
C CYS A 444 -15.98 -8.82 -11.72
N ARG A 445 -16.62 -7.65 -11.69
CA ARG A 445 -16.04 -6.40 -12.21
C ARG A 445 -15.34 -5.53 -11.16
N GLU A 446 -15.54 -5.80 -9.87
CA GLU A 446 -14.90 -5.02 -8.81
C GLU A 446 -13.75 -5.81 -8.18
N PRO A 447 -12.58 -5.19 -7.93
CA PRO A 447 -11.46 -5.85 -7.26
C PRO A 447 -11.88 -6.51 -5.94
N ALA A 448 -12.73 -5.86 -5.16
CA ALA A 448 -13.24 -6.40 -3.89
C ALA A 448 -14.01 -7.73 -4.04
N THR A 449 -14.80 -7.93 -5.10
CA THR A 449 -15.57 -9.19 -5.29
C THR A 449 -14.67 -10.33 -5.70
N PHE A 450 -13.68 -10.08 -6.56
CA PHE A 450 -12.64 -11.05 -6.91
C PHE A 450 -11.82 -11.46 -5.68
N GLN A 451 -11.42 -10.48 -4.86
CA GLN A 451 -10.70 -10.76 -3.62
C GLN A 451 -11.56 -11.54 -2.63
N ALA A 452 -12.84 -11.18 -2.49
CA ALA A 452 -13.78 -11.91 -1.66
C ALA A 452 -13.96 -13.37 -2.11
N GLN A 453 -14.09 -13.62 -3.42
CA GLN A 453 -14.16 -14.97 -3.97
C GLN A 453 -12.91 -15.79 -3.63
N ARG A 454 -11.74 -15.18 -3.71
CA ARG A 454 -10.48 -15.83 -3.36
C ARG A 454 -10.43 -16.17 -1.87
N GLU A 455 -10.74 -15.22 -0.99
CA GLU A 455 -10.78 -15.48 0.46
C GLU A 455 -11.84 -16.53 0.82
N PHE A 456 -13.03 -16.47 0.21
CA PHE A 456 -14.09 -17.47 0.35
C PHE A 456 -13.59 -18.87 -0.01
N TYR A 457 -12.99 -19.02 -1.19
CA TYR A 457 -12.47 -20.31 -1.68
C TYR A 457 -11.39 -20.88 -0.76
N ARG A 458 -10.52 -20.02 -0.24
CA ARG A 458 -9.41 -20.38 0.65
C ARG A 458 -9.87 -20.77 2.06
N LEU A 459 -10.87 -20.09 2.59
CA LEU A 459 -11.40 -20.33 3.94
C LEU A 459 -12.35 -21.53 4.02
N ARG A 460 -12.79 -22.07 2.89
CA ARG A 460 -13.65 -23.26 2.87
C ARG A 460 -12.89 -24.48 3.39
N GLU A 461 -13.51 -25.22 4.31
CA GLU A 461 -12.89 -26.34 5.05
C GLU A 461 -12.21 -27.38 4.16
N ASP A 462 -12.70 -27.59 2.94
CA ASP A 462 -12.14 -28.55 1.99
C ASP A 462 -10.65 -28.28 1.68
N HIS A 463 -10.23 -27.01 1.56
CA HIS A 463 -8.84 -26.66 1.24
C HIS A 463 -7.95 -26.68 2.46
N LEU A 464 -8.40 -26.07 3.57
CA LEU A 464 -7.64 -26.06 4.81
C LEU A 464 -7.46 -27.49 5.35
N GLY A 465 -8.46 -28.36 5.22
CA GLY A 465 -8.40 -29.76 5.61
C GLY A 465 -7.37 -30.56 4.81
N ILE A 466 -7.30 -30.36 3.48
CA ILE A 466 -6.27 -30.97 2.64
C ILE A 466 -4.88 -30.51 3.10
N PHE A 467 -4.71 -29.21 3.32
CA PHE A 467 -3.43 -28.65 3.70
C PHE A 467 -2.96 -29.08 5.10
N LEU A 468 -3.86 -29.13 6.08
CA LEU A 468 -3.56 -29.61 7.43
C LEU A 468 -3.23 -31.11 7.44
N THR A 469 -3.94 -31.90 6.61
CA THR A 469 -3.66 -33.34 6.45
C THR A 469 -2.26 -33.56 5.86
N ASP A 470 -1.88 -32.81 4.83
CA ASP A 470 -0.56 -32.88 4.22
C ASP A 470 0.55 -32.41 5.18
N ALA A 471 0.30 -31.35 5.96
CA ALA A 471 1.23 -30.87 6.98
C ALA A 471 1.40 -31.87 8.14
N GLU A 472 0.32 -32.54 8.56
CA GLU A 472 0.39 -33.56 9.61
C GLU A 472 1.09 -34.83 9.12
N ALA A 473 0.90 -35.20 7.84
CA ALA A 473 1.64 -36.30 7.21
C ALA A 473 3.16 -36.01 7.21
N LEU A 474 3.56 -34.78 6.88
CA LEU A 474 4.95 -34.32 6.98
C LEU A 474 5.49 -34.40 8.42
N ARG A 475 4.69 -33.99 9.41
CA ARG A 475 5.06 -34.04 10.83
C ARG A 475 5.26 -35.47 11.33
N ARG A 476 4.43 -36.42 10.89
CA ARG A 476 4.54 -37.85 11.28
C ARG A 476 5.72 -38.52 10.60
N SER A 477 6.09 -38.10 9.40
CA SER A 477 7.30 -38.57 8.73
C SER A 477 8.55 -37.90 9.30
N ASN A 478 9.01 -38.32 10.47
CA ASN A 478 10.32 -37.96 11.04
C ASN A 478 11.53 -38.46 10.19
N GLY A 479 11.29 -38.91 8.96
CA GLY A 479 12.26 -39.60 8.12
C GLY A 479 12.93 -38.66 7.13
N THR A 480 14.26 -38.58 7.20
CA THR A 480 15.17 -37.92 6.25
C THR A 480 15.16 -38.52 4.83
N GLY A 481 14.13 -39.28 4.46
CA GLY A 481 14.14 -40.21 3.33
C GLY A 481 13.22 -39.87 2.15
N PHE A 482 12.48 -38.77 2.15
CA PHE A 482 11.55 -38.45 1.06
C PHE A 482 11.99 -37.26 0.20
N VAL A 483 12.20 -37.52 -1.10
CA VAL A 483 12.74 -36.54 -2.07
C VAL A 483 11.70 -36.01 -3.07
N VAL A 484 10.46 -36.50 -3.15
CA VAL A 484 9.61 -36.19 -4.34
C VAL A 484 8.16 -35.69 -4.10
N PRO A 485 7.42 -36.02 -3.01
CA PRO A 485 6.14 -35.34 -2.71
C PRO A 485 6.30 -33.94 -2.09
N GLY A 486 7.51 -33.57 -1.66
CA GLY A 486 7.77 -32.41 -0.80
C GLY A 486 7.50 -31.04 -1.40
N VAL A 487 7.48 -30.89 -2.74
CA VAL A 487 7.28 -29.56 -3.37
C VAL A 487 5.83 -29.07 -3.21
N ARG A 488 4.84 -29.96 -3.34
CA ARG A 488 3.42 -29.59 -3.16
C ARG A 488 3.12 -29.30 -1.69
N ALA A 489 3.64 -30.13 -0.78
CA ALA A 489 3.44 -29.96 0.65
C ALA A 489 4.18 -28.73 1.20
N SER A 490 5.34 -28.37 0.63
CA SER A 490 6.05 -27.12 0.95
C SER A 490 5.31 -25.89 0.45
N GLY A 491 4.83 -25.88 -0.80
CA GLY A 491 4.01 -24.78 -1.32
C GLY A 491 2.71 -24.61 -0.53
N ALA A 492 2.04 -25.71 -0.19
CA ALA A 492 0.88 -25.75 0.69
C ALA A 492 1.17 -25.17 2.08
N LEU A 493 2.27 -25.58 2.71
CA LEU A 493 2.64 -25.08 4.02
C LEU A 493 3.05 -23.61 3.95
N HIS A 494 3.71 -23.19 2.87
CA HIS A 494 4.05 -21.79 2.65
C HIS A 494 2.78 -20.94 2.49
N GLU A 495 1.77 -21.42 1.77
CA GLU A 495 0.45 -20.78 1.70
C GLU A 495 -0.23 -20.74 3.08
N ILE A 496 -0.26 -21.84 3.84
CA ILE A 496 -0.75 -21.87 5.24
C ILE A 496 -0.03 -20.82 6.09
N VAL A 497 1.30 -20.82 6.05
CA VAL A 497 2.11 -19.89 6.80
C VAL A 497 1.88 -18.47 6.32
N TRP A 498 1.72 -18.24 5.02
CA TRP A 498 1.38 -16.94 4.48
C TRP A 498 0.01 -16.49 4.97
N TYR A 499 -1.01 -17.36 5.04
CA TYR A 499 -2.29 -17.07 5.71
C TYR A 499 -2.05 -16.69 7.17
N HIS A 500 -1.16 -17.40 7.85
CA HIS A 500 -0.85 -17.12 9.24
C HIS A 500 0.10 -15.96 9.49
N ARG A 501 0.74 -15.43 8.44
CA ARG A 501 1.65 -14.29 8.51
C ARG A 501 1.06 -13.04 7.89
N ARG A 502 -0.03 -13.18 7.13
CA ARG A 502 -0.68 -12.07 6.48
C ARG A 502 -1.01 -11.06 7.56
N PRO A 503 -0.62 -9.79 7.37
CA PRO A 503 -1.22 -8.71 8.13
C PRO A 503 -2.76 -8.95 8.22
N GLY A 504 -3.33 -8.70 9.41
CA GLY A 504 -4.78 -8.42 9.64
C GLY A 504 -5.67 -9.59 9.33
N SER A 505 -5.08 -10.71 9.65
CA SER A 505 -5.72 -11.76 10.37
C SER A 505 -5.97 -11.41 11.86
N GLY A 506 -5.70 -10.17 12.30
CA GLY A 506 -6.24 -9.49 13.51
C GLY A 506 -5.57 -9.84 14.83
N VAL A 507 -6.12 -9.31 15.92
CA VAL A 507 -5.76 -9.60 17.32
C VAL A 507 -5.39 -11.06 17.66
N PRO A 508 -6.01 -12.10 17.05
CA PRO A 508 -5.65 -13.50 17.29
C PRO A 508 -4.33 -13.91 16.66
N PHE A 509 -3.72 -13.14 15.76
CA PHE A 509 -2.38 -13.42 15.20
C PHE A 509 -1.29 -12.88 16.11
N ASP A 510 -1.38 -13.44 17.30
CA ASP A 510 -0.45 -13.39 18.37
C ASP A 510 0.88 -14.04 18.00
N GLN A 511 1.78 -13.94 18.96
CA GLN A 511 3.02 -14.66 19.00
C GLN A 511 2.82 -16.19 18.75
N GLU A 512 1.68 -16.77 19.15
CA GLU A 512 1.38 -18.19 19.00
C GLU A 512 1.31 -18.62 17.53
N HIS A 513 0.66 -17.85 16.66
CA HIS A 513 0.57 -18.17 15.24
C HIS A 513 1.91 -18.12 14.53
N PHE A 514 2.72 -17.09 14.81
CA PHE A 514 4.09 -17.05 14.30
C PHE A 514 4.94 -18.20 14.86
N CYS A 515 4.76 -18.57 16.13
CA CYS A 515 5.44 -19.74 16.70
C CYS A 515 4.98 -21.04 16.03
N LYS A 516 3.69 -21.20 15.75
CA LYS A 516 3.12 -22.38 15.11
C LYS A 516 3.60 -22.49 13.65
N ALA A 517 3.59 -21.38 12.92
CA ALA A 517 4.18 -21.27 11.59
C ALA A 517 5.67 -21.66 11.61
N GLN A 518 6.45 -21.14 12.56
CA GLN A 518 7.86 -21.49 12.71
C GLN A 518 8.04 -22.99 13.00
N GLN A 519 7.22 -23.56 13.90
CA GLN A 519 7.26 -24.98 14.23
C GLN A 519 6.96 -25.86 13.02
N TRP A 520 6.06 -25.44 12.13
CA TRP A 520 5.76 -26.19 10.92
C TRP A 520 6.86 -26.06 9.85
N LEU A 521 7.44 -24.87 9.70
CA LEU A 521 8.47 -24.62 8.69
C LEU A 521 9.83 -25.19 9.06
N LEU A 522 10.15 -25.25 10.36
CA LEU A 522 11.47 -25.65 10.82
C LEU A 522 11.88 -27.06 10.34
N PRO A 523 11.01 -28.09 10.35
CA PRO A 523 11.30 -29.38 9.71
C PRO A 523 11.63 -29.27 8.21
N LEU A 524 10.87 -28.48 7.44
CA LEU A 524 11.11 -28.30 6.00
C LEU A 524 12.42 -27.55 5.72
N ALA A 525 12.66 -26.47 6.46
CA ALA A 525 13.91 -25.72 6.41
C ALA A 525 15.11 -26.62 6.74
N ASN A 526 14.94 -27.53 7.71
CA ASN A 526 15.94 -28.52 8.06
C ASN A 526 16.15 -29.59 6.97
N ALA A 527 15.08 -29.96 6.26
CA ALA A 527 15.11 -30.89 5.14
C ALA A 527 15.68 -30.29 3.84
N GLY A 528 16.03 -29.00 3.84
CA GLY A 528 16.68 -28.33 2.71
C GLY A 528 15.73 -27.53 1.81
N ASP A 529 14.53 -27.22 2.28
CA ASP A 529 13.63 -26.30 1.58
C ASP A 529 14.11 -24.85 1.78
N ALA A 530 14.43 -24.17 0.66
CA ALA A 530 14.97 -22.82 0.68
C ALA A 530 13.93 -21.77 1.09
N LEU A 531 12.66 -21.92 0.69
CA LEU A 531 11.59 -20.99 1.05
C LEU A 531 11.26 -21.12 2.54
N ALA A 532 11.16 -22.34 3.05
CA ALA A 532 10.94 -22.57 4.48
C ALA A 532 12.11 -22.04 5.32
N ALA A 533 13.36 -22.18 4.84
CA ALA A 533 14.52 -21.60 5.52
C ALA A 533 14.48 -20.05 5.51
N LEU A 534 14.14 -19.43 4.37
CA LEU A 534 13.95 -17.99 4.28
C LEU A 534 12.89 -17.51 5.27
N ASP A 535 11.78 -18.22 5.32
CA ASP A 535 10.66 -17.95 6.20
C ASP A 535 11.00 -18.09 7.68
N VAL A 536 11.66 -19.17 8.09
CA VAL A 536 12.13 -19.33 9.48
C VAL A 536 13.10 -18.20 9.83
N GLY A 537 13.96 -17.83 8.88
CA GLY A 537 14.84 -16.68 9.01
C GLY A 537 14.08 -15.39 9.30
N TYR A 538 12.99 -15.13 8.57
CA TYR A 538 12.12 -13.98 8.78
C TYR A 538 11.45 -13.97 10.15
N ILE A 539 10.81 -15.07 10.57
CA ILE A 539 10.19 -15.14 11.91
C ILE A 539 11.23 -14.92 13.00
N SER A 540 12.41 -15.52 12.86
CA SER A 540 13.49 -15.44 13.85
C SER A 540 14.08 -14.03 13.89
N HIS A 541 14.44 -13.45 12.74
CA HIS A 541 15.06 -12.13 12.62
C HIS A 541 14.22 -11.08 13.33
N PHE A 542 12.93 -10.99 12.99
CA PHE A 542 12.02 -9.98 13.54
C PHE A 542 11.43 -10.38 14.90
N GLY A 543 11.85 -11.52 15.45
CA GLY A 543 11.41 -12.00 16.76
C GLY A 543 9.90 -12.22 16.84
N LEU A 544 9.23 -12.58 15.74
CA LEU A 544 7.76 -12.63 15.67
C LEU A 544 7.19 -13.68 16.63
N CYS A 545 7.89 -14.80 16.85
CA CYS A 545 7.54 -15.83 17.85
C CYS A 545 8.04 -15.50 19.27
N THR A 546 8.92 -14.52 19.46
CA THR A 546 9.40 -14.15 20.82
C THR A 546 8.81 -12.83 21.31
N GLY A 547 8.11 -12.11 20.43
CA GLY A 547 7.65 -10.73 20.64
C GLY A 547 8.79 -9.71 20.75
N ARG A 548 10.06 -10.12 20.52
CA ARG A 548 11.23 -9.26 20.71
C ARG A 548 12.32 -9.53 19.68
N MET A 549 12.71 -8.49 18.95
CA MET A 549 13.92 -8.51 18.15
C MET A 549 15.14 -8.30 19.05
N THR A 550 15.93 -9.35 19.24
CA THR A 550 17.19 -9.30 20.01
C THR A 550 18.38 -9.53 19.06
N ARG A 551 19.60 -9.24 19.52
CA ARG A 551 20.82 -9.62 18.77
C ARG A 551 20.86 -11.12 18.48
N GLN A 552 20.32 -11.95 19.37
CA GLN A 552 20.22 -13.39 19.16
C GLN A 552 19.19 -13.72 18.06
N SER A 553 18.00 -13.12 18.12
CA SER A 553 16.95 -13.25 17.11
C SER A 553 17.48 -12.92 15.70
N TRP A 554 18.26 -11.82 15.62
CA TRP A 554 18.95 -11.40 14.40
C TRP A 554 19.99 -12.41 13.94
N ALA A 555 20.87 -12.89 14.83
CA ALA A 555 21.91 -13.86 14.48
C ALA A 555 21.33 -15.19 14.00
N GLU A 556 20.23 -15.62 14.62
CA GLU A 556 19.47 -16.79 14.21
C GLU A 556 18.85 -16.58 12.83
N GLY A 557 18.12 -15.48 12.62
CA GLY A 557 17.55 -15.13 11.32
C GLY A 557 18.59 -15.11 10.21
N SER A 558 19.73 -14.47 10.48
CA SER A 558 20.89 -14.41 9.58
C SER A 558 21.44 -15.79 9.20
N SER A 559 21.45 -16.74 10.14
CA SER A 559 21.92 -18.10 9.88
C SER A 559 20.98 -18.83 8.93
N TRP A 560 19.67 -18.62 9.08
CA TRP A 560 18.63 -19.19 8.23
C TRP A 560 18.64 -18.59 6.83
N TYR A 561 18.85 -17.28 6.70
CA TYR A 561 19.01 -16.65 5.39
C TYR A 561 20.21 -17.22 4.63
N ARG A 562 21.40 -17.31 5.27
CA ARG A 562 22.57 -17.94 4.64
C ARG A 562 22.31 -19.39 4.23
N ARG A 563 21.58 -20.13 5.06
CA ARG A 563 21.15 -21.50 4.74
C ARG A 563 20.22 -21.53 3.53
N ALA A 564 19.20 -20.67 3.49
CA ALA A 564 18.31 -20.54 2.35
C ALA A 564 19.10 -20.25 1.06
N ALA A 565 20.10 -19.36 1.12
CA ALA A 565 20.94 -19.00 -0.03
C ALA A 565 21.72 -20.21 -0.55
N ALA A 566 22.27 -20.99 0.38
CA ALA A 566 23.03 -22.18 0.05
C ALA A 566 22.16 -23.29 -0.56
N LEU A 567 20.87 -23.34 -0.17
CA LEU A 567 19.87 -24.27 -0.69
C LEU A 567 19.32 -23.83 -2.06
N ASP A 568 19.17 -22.52 -2.29
CA ASP A 568 18.67 -21.89 -3.51
C ASP A 568 19.71 -21.86 -4.67
N ARG A 569 20.55 -22.90 -4.78
CA ARG A 569 21.48 -23.08 -5.92
C ARG A 569 20.73 -22.87 -7.25
N PRO A 570 21.37 -22.34 -8.31
CA PRO A 570 20.72 -21.60 -9.40
C PRO A 570 19.78 -22.46 -10.25
N ARG A 571 18.65 -22.84 -9.67
CA ARG A 571 17.46 -23.27 -10.37
C ARG A 571 16.75 -21.99 -10.75
N LYS A 572 16.82 -21.71 -12.05
CA LYS A 572 16.07 -20.70 -12.80
C LYS A 572 14.94 -20.01 -12.01
N GLY A 573 15.26 -18.88 -11.38
CA GLY A 573 14.40 -17.69 -11.41
C GLY A 573 13.38 -17.47 -10.31
N VAL A 574 13.43 -18.17 -9.16
CA VAL A 574 12.58 -17.77 -8.02
C VAL A 574 13.30 -16.68 -7.23
N MET A 575 12.59 -15.61 -6.92
CA MET A 575 13.10 -14.41 -6.26
C MET A 575 13.77 -14.60 -4.89
N GLY A 576 13.78 -15.81 -4.33
CA GLY A 576 14.44 -16.15 -3.06
C GLY A 576 15.86 -15.60 -2.96
N ALA A 577 16.66 -15.70 -4.02
CA ALA A 577 18.02 -15.19 -4.04
C ALA A 577 18.16 -13.68 -3.72
N TRP A 578 17.16 -12.84 -4.04
CA TRP A 578 17.18 -11.39 -3.78
C TRP A 578 16.98 -11.07 -2.30
N GLY A 579 15.91 -11.61 -1.72
CA GLY A 579 15.64 -11.46 -0.28
C GLY A 579 16.77 -12.05 0.55
N ILE A 580 17.31 -13.19 0.12
CA ILE A 580 18.39 -13.85 0.85
C ILE A 580 19.71 -13.06 0.77
N GLN A 581 20.12 -12.58 -0.41
CA GLN A 581 21.35 -11.76 -0.53
C GLN A 581 21.22 -10.39 0.12
N ALA A 582 20.05 -9.74 0.02
CA ALA A 582 19.78 -8.47 0.70
C ALA A 582 19.91 -8.64 2.22
N MET A 583 19.31 -9.71 2.78
CA MET A 583 19.39 -9.98 4.21
C MET A 583 20.79 -10.44 4.67
N GLU A 584 21.55 -11.16 3.84
CA GLU A 584 22.96 -11.49 4.10
C GLU A 584 23.88 -10.25 4.07
N LEU A 585 23.58 -9.27 3.21
CA LEU A 585 24.33 -8.02 3.12
C LEU A 585 24.02 -7.06 4.27
N LEU A 586 22.76 -6.98 4.69
CA LEU A 586 22.35 -6.25 5.90
C LEU A 586 23.10 -6.78 7.12
N THR A 587 23.27 -8.09 7.20
CA THR A 587 23.90 -8.73 8.35
C THR A 587 25.41 -8.50 8.42
N ASN A 588 26.11 -8.55 7.28
CA ASN A 588 27.54 -8.27 7.22
C ASN A 588 27.90 -6.78 7.46
N THR A 589 27.04 -5.84 7.06
CA THR A 589 27.33 -4.39 7.16
C THR A 589 27.30 -3.90 8.61
N GLN A 590 26.43 -4.48 9.45
CA GLN A 590 26.24 -4.06 10.85
C GLN A 590 27.27 -4.66 11.80
N LEU A 591 27.76 -5.87 11.54
CA LEU A 591 28.91 -6.45 12.25
C LEU A 591 30.18 -5.60 12.06
N GLY A 592 30.39 -5.05 10.86
CA GLY A 592 31.48 -4.11 10.59
C GLY A 592 31.34 -2.78 11.34
N LEU A 593 30.14 -2.18 11.35
CA LEU A 593 29.89 -0.90 12.05
C LEU A 593 30.01 -1.01 13.58
N ASN A 594 29.62 -2.13 14.17
CA ASN A 594 29.77 -2.35 15.61
C ASN A 594 31.21 -2.67 16.03
N SER A 595 32.03 -3.24 15.14
CA SER A 595 33.45 -3.47 15.43
C SER A 595 34.27 -2.18 15.56
N HIS A 596 33.86 -1.09 14.89
CA HIS A 596 34.51 0.22 14.97
C HIS A 596 34.04 1.11 16.13
N ARG A 597 32.93 0.78 16.81
CA ARG A 597 32.46 1.52 18.00
C ARG A 597 32.91 0.88 19.32
N LEU A 598 33.64 -0.23 19.24
CA LEU A 598 34.21 -0.95 20.39
C LEU A 598 35.75 -0.93 20.40
N SER A 599 36.38 -0.10 19.54
CA SER A 599 37.81 0.22 19.57
C SER A 599 38.05 1.62 20.11
#